data_AF-A0A932E5R3-F1
#
_entry.id   AF-A0A932E5R3-F1
#
_cell.length_a   1.000
_cell.length_b   1.000
_cell.length_c   1.000
_cell.angle_alpha   90.00
_cell.angle_beta   90.00
_cell.angle_gamma   90.00
#
_symmetry.space_group_name_H-M   'P 1'
#
loop_
_entity.id
_entity.type
_entity.pdbx_description
1 polymer ?
#
loop_
_entity_poly.entity_id
_entity_poly.type
_entity_poly.pdbx_seq_one_letter_code
_entity_poly.pdbx_strand_id
1 'polypeptide(L)'
;MPQFTSAYTDLFTAGVFTSAFYLWLAALRRREGSALGGAGVALAFGAKGTMFYLAPGALLVAAWLGWRERAAWPAWRRTLLAGGLAAAVLVAPGMVRNVRTYGGPFGPAAAMAQQHGDGFSGGKLALNLRTMLAQLLEPNAQPPGLRGISRRAGEALAGGLPAADPFSFEGIDRRTEMQKVLRLPEPDADVVSCGLLPVVLFLGGLLLARLRSRAVGAELVLLLGAGTVLFGLSLYGLLQWHSYSFRFWTLVAPWMAVAAAWGLEALPRGLRTGTWLLVAAGTAAVFWHSTLHTYQSGWQAVVHPERALSYSVFAQTRGWARTLAPAGGTLHVALPVNRPLAAFMRTGTDRRVELQALSALPATAAAAVQSLDGWLVVPARHFAGREGGVEKRTWLFYGDEKSPFSLAAYRRPGVTP
;
A
#
# COMPACT_ATOMS: atom_id res chain seq x y z
N MET A 1 17.46 0.10 -12.26
CA MET A 1 17.21 -0.33 -10.87
C MET A 1 15.92 -1.12 -10.84
N PRO A 2 15.90 -2.35 -10.31
CA PRO A 2 14.64 -3.00 -9.99
C PRO A 2 13.92 -2.11 -8.98
N GLN A 3 12.74 -1.60 -9.34
CA GLN A 3 11.87 -0.96 -8.38
C GLN A 3 11.53 -2.02 -7.33
N PHE A 4 11.89 -1.74 -6.07
CA PHE A 4 11.36 -2.47 -4.93
C PHE A 4 9.85 -2.66 -5.15
N THR A 5 9.32 -3.88 -5.00
CA THR A 5 7.86 -4.08 -4.97
C THR A 5 7.24 -3.06 -4.01
N SER A 6 5.94 -2.79 -4.20
CA SER A 6 5.11 -2.14 -3.19
C SER A 6 5.48 -2.59 -1.78
N ALA A 7 5.46 -3.91 -1.55
CA ALA A 7 5.77 -4.54 -0.26
C ALA A 7 7.17 -4.23 0.28
N TYR A 8 8.21 -4.22 -0.56
CA TYR A 8 9.56 -3.83 -0.11
C TYR A 8 9.64 -2.35 0.26
N THR A 9 8.88 -1.49 -0.41
CA THR A 9 8.77 -0.08 -0.04
C THR A 9 8.00 0.10 1.27
N ASP A 10 6.92 -0.66 1.52
CA ASP A 10 6.21 -0.67 2.82
C ASP A 10 7.16 -1.01 3.97
N LEU A 11 7.93 -2.10 3.82
CA LEU A 11 8.87 -2.58 4.84
C LEU A 11 10.00 -1.59 5.08
N PHE A 12 10.60 -1.04 4.02
CA PHE A 12 11.63 -0.01 4.12
C PHE A 12 11.10 1.21 4.88
N THR A 13 9.94 1.73 4.47
CA THR A 13 9.30 2.88 5.12
C THR A 13 9.00 2.61 6.60
N ALA A 14 8.42 1.46 6.92
CA ALA A 14 8.13 1.08 8.30
C ALA A 14 9.40 0.97 9.16
N GLY A 15 10.46 0.36 8.62
CA GLY A 15 11.76 0.22 9.29
C GLY A 15 12.45 1.56 9.55
N VAL A 16 12.49 2.44 8.53
CA VAL A 16 13.04 3.80 8.65
C VAL A 16 12.23 4.62 9.66
N PHE A 17 10.90 4.59 9.57
CA PHE A 17 10.04 5.33 10.49
C PHE A 17 10.21 4.85 11.94
N THR A 18 10.26 3.55 12.16
CA THR A 18 10.47 2.96 13.50
C THR A 18 11.83 3.33 14.07
N SER A 19 12.88 3.28 13.25
CA SER A 19 14.23 3.67 13.65
C SER A 19 14.30 5.17 13.99
N ALA A 20 13.67 6.01 13.17
CA ALA A 20 13.57 7.45 13.39
C ALA A 20 12.82 7.76 14.70
N PHE A 21 11.71 7.07 14.94
CA PHE A 21 10.93 7.18 16.17
C PHE A 21 11.76 6.77 17.40
N TYR A 22 12.47 5.65 17.33
CA TYR A 22 13.34 5.18 18.42
C TYR A 22 14.47 6.18 18.71
N LEU A 23 15.18 6.65 17.68
CA LEU A 23 16.26 7.63 17.83
C LEU A 23 15.75 8.97 18.39
N TRP A 24 14.55 9.37 18.00
CA TRP A 24 13.90 10.55 18.54
C TRP A 24 13.52 10.37 20.02
N LEU A 25 12.89 9.24 20.38
CA LEU A 25 12.52 8.92 21.75
C LEU A 25 13.77 8.82 22.66
N ALA A 26 14.85 8.21 22.18
CA ALA A 26 16.11 8.12 22.91
C ALA A 26 16.73 9.50 23.17
N ALA A 27 16.73 10.39 22.17
CA ALA A 27 17.20 11.78 22.35
C ALA A 27 16.29 12.56 23.29
N LEU A 28 14.97 12.38 23.16
CA LEU A 28 13.98 13.07 23.97
C LEU A 28 14.13 12.76 25.47
N ARG A 29 14.41 11.49 25.81
CA ARG A 29 14.72 11.07 27.20
C ARG A 29 16.00 11.70 27.76
N ARG A 30 16.94 12.09 26.89
CA ARG A 30 18.13 12.89 27.24
C ARG A 30 17.86 14.40 27.22
N ARG A 31 16.62 14.82 26.97
CA ARG A 31 16.19 16.21 26.76
C ARG A 31 16.84 16.88 25.54
N GLU A 32 17.22 16.08 24.56
CA GLU A 32 17.83 16.50 23.31
C GLU A 32 16.86 16.38 22.14
N GLY A 33 17.11 17.16 21.07
CA GLY A 33 16.47 16.94 19.78
C GLY A 33 17.23 15.92 18.93
N SER A 34 16.53 15.21 18.05
CA SER A 34 17.13 14.22 17.16
C SER A 34 17.08 14.67 15.70
N ALA A 35 18.24 15.09 15.17
CA ALA A 35 18.35 15.42 13.75
C ALA A 35 18.08 14.17 12.87
N LEU A 36 18.60 13.01 13.28
CA LEU A 36 18.36 11.73 12.61
C LEU A 36 16.90 11.29 12.72
N GLY A 37 16.24 11.54 13.86
CA GLY A 37 14.80 11.29 14.00
C GLY A 37 13.98 12.15 13.04
N GLY A 38 14.24 13.45 12.98
CA GLY A 38 13.57 14.35 12.03
C GLY A 38 13.80 13.97 10.56
N ALA A 39 15.07 13.79 10.18
CA ALA A 39 15.44 13.41 8.82
C ALA A 39 14.90 12.02 8.42
N GLY A 40 14.89 11.06 9.35
CA GLY A 40 14.34 9.73 9.13
C GLY A 40 12.84 9.73 8.88
N VAL A 41 12.06 10.57 9.58
CA VAL A 41 10.63 10.74 9.27
C VAL A 41 10.44 11.30 7.85
N ALA A 42 11.23 12.31 7.46
CA ALA A 42 11.17 12.86 6.11
C ALA A 42 11.55 11.81 5.04
N LEU A 43 12.55 10.97 5.29
CA LEU A 43 12.91 9.85 4.42
C LEU A 43 11.78 8.83 4.29
N ALA A 44 11.11 8.49 5.39
CA ALA A 44 9.97 7.57 5.37
C ALA A 44 8.80 8.11 4.52
N PHE A 45 8.45 9.39 4.69
CA PHE A 45 7.43 10.06 3.87
C PHE A 45 7.83 10.20 2.40
N GLY A 46 9.09 10.51 2.12
CA GLY A 46 9.62 10.61 0.76
C GLY A 46 9.65 9.26 0.04
N ALA A 47 9.92 8.18 0.78
CA ALA A 47 9.87 6.82 0.24
C ALA A 47 8.43 6.37 -0.05
N LYS A 48 7.46 6.74 0.78
CA LYS A 48 6.07 6.30 0.60
C LYS A 48 5.03 7.30 1.08
N GLY A 49 4.23 7.79 0.12
CA GLY A 49 3.16 8.76 0.37
C GLY A 49 2.08 8.25 1.33
N THR A 50 1.74 6.95 1.33
CA THR A 50 0.67 6.38 2.18
C THR A 50 0.96 6.44 3.69
N MET A 51 2.15 6.90 4.09
CA MET A 51 2.44 7.31 5.47
C MET A 51 1.46 8.35 6.02
N PHE A 52 0.75 9.09 5.15
CA PHE A 52 -0.26 10.04 5.60
C PHE A 52 -1.38 9.37 6.44
N TYR A 53 -1.72 8.10 6.19
CA TYR A 53 -2.70 7.38 7.03
C TYR A 53 -2.23 7.17 8.46
N LEU A 54 -0.91 7.06 8.66
CA LEU A 54 -0.29 6.92 9.98
C LEU A 54 -0.11 8.26 10.70
N ALA A 55 -0.12 9.37 9.96
CA ALA A 55 0.20 10.69 10.49
C ALA A 55 -0.64 11.09 11.73
N PRO A 56 -1.98 10.89 11.78
CA PRO A 56 -2.75 11.24 12.97
C PRO A 56 -2.31 10.46 14.22
N GLY A 57 -2.07 9.16 14.08
CA GLY A 57 -1.56 8.33 15.16
C GLY A 57 -0.14 8.71 15.59
N ALA A 58 0.74 8.97 14.63
CA ALA A 58 2.13 9.37 14.89
C ALA A 58 2.21 10.73 15.59
N LEU A 59 1.39 11.69 15.18
CA LEU A 59 1.30 13.01 15.81
C LEU A 59 0.76 12.92 17.24
N LEU A 60 -0.27 12.09 17.49
CA LEU A 60 -0.75 11.83 18.85
C LEU A 60 0.38 11.29 19.74
N VAL A 61 1.07 10.25 19.28
CA VAL A 61 2.16 9.62 20.01
C VAL A 61 3.27 10.63 20.28
N ALA A 62 3.66 11.41 19.27
CA ALA A 62 4.73 12.40 19.38
C ALA A 62 4.38 13.57 20.30
N ALA A 63 3.16 14.11 20.20
CA ALA A 63 2.69 15.19 21.05
C ALA A 63 2.63 14.77 22.51
N TRP A 64 2.07 13.59 22.78
CA TRP A 64 2.00 13.07 24.15
C TRP A 64 3.38 12.79 24.74
N LEU A 65 4.30 12.19 23.96
CA LEU A 65 5.67 11.93 24.43
C LEU A 65 6.43 13.23 24.70
N GLY A 66 6.28 14.22 23.81
CA GLY A 66 6.88 15.54 24.03
C GLY A 66 6.34 16.24 25.28
N TRP A 67 5.04 16.12 25.54
CA TRP A 67 4.43 16.64 26.78
C TRP A 67 4.93 15.89 28.02
N ARG A 68 4.90 14.56 28.00
CA ARG A 68 5.32 13.69 29.11
C ARG A 68 6.78 13.93 29.51
N GLU A 69 7.67 13.96 28.52
CA GLU A 69 9.11 14.15 28.74
C GLU A 69 9.49 15.63 28.93
N ARG A 70 8.49 16.54 28.95
CA ARG A 70 8.66 18.00 29.08
C ARG A 70 9.71 18.54 28.11
N ALA A 71 9.57 18.14 26.84
CA ALA A 71 10.48 18.49 25.77
C ALA A 71 10.69 20.00 25.68
N ALA A 72 11.94 20.46 25.86
CA ALA A 72 12.26 21.86 25.68
C ALA A 72 12.13 22.27 24.21
N TRP A 73 11.72 23.52 23.95
CA TRP A 73 11.60 24.04 22.58
C TRP A 73 12.87 23.86 21.72
N PRO A 74 14.10 24.02 22.24
CA PRO A 74 15.31 23.76 21.45
C PRO A 74 15.41 22.32 20.91
N ALA A 75 14.95 21.32 21.67
CA ALA A 75 14.92 19.92 21.25
C ALA A 75 13.92 19.68 20.11
N TRP A 76 12.72 20.28 20.22
CA TRP A 76 11.74 20.28 19.14
C TRP A 76 12.28 20.98 17.90
N ARG A 77 12.81 22.20 18.06
CA ARG A 77 13.37 23.00 16.96
C ARG A 77 14.43 22.22 16.18
N ARG A 78 15.38 21.57 16.85
CA ARG A 78 16.43 20.77 16.18
C ARG A 78 15.83 19.62 15.36
N THR A 79 14.86 18.89 15.92
CA THR A 79 14.20 17.77 15.24
C THR A 79 13.39 18.26 14.04
N LEU A 80 12.60 19.31 14.22
CA LEU A 80 11.73 19.90 13.19
C LEU A 80 12.54 20.53 12.06
N LEU A 81 13.62 21.27 12.36
CA LEU A 81 14.50 21.84 11.34
C LEU A 81 15.18 20.76 10.51
N ALA A 82 15.71 19.71 11.14
CA ALA A 82 16.30 18.59 10.41
C ALA A 82 15.27 17.87 9.52
N GLY A 83 14.06 17.65 10.04
CA GLY A 83 12.95 17.08 9.26
C GLY A 83 12.53 17.98 8.10
N GLY A 84 12.42 19.30 8.31
CA GLY A 84 12.06 20.26 7.28
C GLY A 84 13.11 20.35 6.17
N LEU A 85 14.40 20.43 6.53
CA LEU A 85 15.51 20.43 5.57
C LEU A 85 15.57 19.11 4.78
N ALA A 86 15.41 17.97 5.45
CA ALA A 86 15.37 16.68 4.78
C ALA A 86 14.13 16.56 3.87
N ALA A 87 12.96 17.06 4.29
CA ALA A 87 11.75 17.05 3.46
C ALA A 87 11.90 17.94 2.21
N ALA A 88 12.60 19.06 2.31
CA ALA A 88 12.92 19.91 1.16
C ALA A 88 13.75 19.17 0.09
N VAL A 89 14.57 18.19 0.48
CA VAL A 89 15.39 17.40 -0.44
C VAL A 89 14.69 16.11 -0.88
N LEU A 90 13.98 15.43 0.03
CA LEU A 90 13.48 14.06 -0.19
C LEU A 90 12.00 14.02 -0.62
N VAL A 91 11.21 15.04 -0.29
CA VAL A 91 9.77 15.07 -0.55
C VAL A 91 9.42 16.15 -1.57
N ALA A 92 9.94 17.37 -1.37
CA ALA A 92 9.56 18.52 -2.19
C ALA A 92 9.85 18.35 -3.69
N PRO A 93 10.95 17.73 -4.16
CA PRO A 93 11.16 17.52 -5.60
C PRO A 93 10.06 16.65 -6.23
N GLY A 94 9.54 15.66 -5.50
CA GLY A 94 8.41 14.85 -5.93
C GLY A 94 7.12 15.66 -6.04
N MET A 95 6.86 16.54 -5.08
CA MET A 95 5.71 17.46 -5.11
C MET A 95 5.80 18.47 -6.25
N VAL A 96 6.97 19.09 -6.46
CA VAL A 96 7.20 20.02 -7.58
C VAL A 96 6.99 19.33 -8.92
N ARG A 97 7.52 18.11 -9.08
CA ARG A 97 7.25 17.30 -10.28
C ARG A 97 5.75 17.06 -10.44
N ASN A 98 5.05 16.68 -9.37
CA ASN A 98 3.61 16.44 -9.44
C ASN A 98 2.83 17.70 -9.83
N VAL A 99 3.19 18.88 -9.30
CA VAL A 99 2.56 20.16 -9.67
C VAL A 99 2.76 20.43 -11.17
N ARG A 100 4.00 20.27 -11.67
CA ARG A 100 4.31 20.48 -13.09
C ARG A 100 3.59 19.50 -14.02
N THR A 101 3.44 18.23 -13.60
CA THR A 101 2.85 17.18 -14.45
C THR A 101 1.33 17.12 -14.35
N TYR A 102 0.75 17.38 -13.18
CA TYR A 102 -0.66 17.08 -12.87
C TYR A 102 -1.45 18.29 -12.33
N GLY A 103 -0.81 19.45 -12.16
CA GLY A 103 -1.46 20.64 -11.62
C GLY A 103 -1.65 20.64 -10.09
N GLY A 104 -1.10 19.65 -9.36
CA GLY A 104 -1.20 19.57 -7.91
C GLY A 104 -0.09 18.74 -7.24
N PRO A 105 0.23 18.98 -5.96
CA PRO A 105 1.38 18.36 -5.28
C PRO A 105 1.20 16.87 -4.97
N PHE A 106 -0.04 16.38 -4.93
CA PHE A 106 -0.38 15.01 -4.55
C PHE A 106 -0.53 14.04 -5.73
N GLY A 107 -0.35 14.53 -6.96
CA GLY A 107 -0.55 13.75 -8.18
C GLY A 107 -1.88 14.09 -8.87
N PRO A 108 -2.34 13.23 -9.81
CA PRO A 108 -3.57 13.46 -10.56
C PRO A 108 -4.79 13.51 -9.63
N ALA A 109 -5.58 14.58 -9.72
CA ALA A 109 -6.80 14.73 -8.92
C ALA A 109 -7.79 13.57 -9.13
N ALA A 110 -7.93 13.08 -10.35
CA ALA A 110 -8.78 11.94 -10.68
C ALA A 110 -8.34 10.65 -9.95
N ALA A 111 -7.03 10.38 -9.86
CA ALA A 111 -6.51 9.22 -9.13
C ALA A 111 -6.73 9.36 -7.62
N MET A 112 -6.60 10.57 -7.09
CA MET A 112 -6.89 10.86 -5.68
C MET A 112 -8.37 10.68 -5.35
N ALA A 113 -9.27 11.18 -6.20
CA ALA A 113 -10.71 10.97 -6.08
C ALA A 113 -11.08 9.50 -6.23
N GLN A 114 -10.43 8.76 -7.12
CA GLN A 114 -10.64 7.33 -7.26
C GLN A 114 -10.19 6.53 -6.02
N GLN A 115 -9.10 6.94 -5.37
CA GLN A 115 -8.60 6.28 -4.16
C GLN A 115 -9.35 6.66 -2.89
N HIS A 116 -9.95 7.85 -2.82
CA HIS A 116 -10.55 8.35 -1.57
C HIS A 116 -12.05 8.65 -1.68
N GLY A 117 -12.63 8.59 -2.88
CA GLY A 117 -13.99 9.06 -3.14
C GLY A 117 -14.19 10.49 -2.63
N ASP A 118 -15.34 10.72 -1.99
CA ASP A 118 -15.70 12.00 -1.35
C ASP A 118 -15.00 12.25 0.00
N GLY A 119 -13.95 11.49 0.32
CA GLY A 119 -13.21 11.59 1.58
C GLY A 119 -13.74 10.68 2.69
N PHE A 120 -13.72 11.17 3.93
CA PHE A 120 -14.01 10.33 5.10
C PHE A 120 -15.49 9.96 5.18
N SER A 121 -15.79 8.67 5.36
CA SER A 121 -17.17 8.20 5.56
C SER A 121 -17.26 7.09 6.61
N GLY A 122 -18.23 7.21 7.53
CA GLY A 122 -18.53 6.18 8.52
C GLY A 122 -19.05 4.88 7.89
N GLY A 123 -19.84 4.98 6.80
CA GLY A 123 -20.30 3.81 6.04
C GLY A 123 -19.14 3.07 5.36
N LYS A 124 -18.20 3.83 4.78
CA LYS A 124 -16.96 3.31 4.21
C LYS A 124 -16.12 2.60 5.28
N LEU A 125 -15.91 3.26 6.42
CA LEU A 125 -15.18 2.72 7.57
C LEU A 125 -15.77 1.37 8.02
N ALA A 126 -17.08 1.32 8.26
CA ALA A 126 -17.74 0.11 8.74
C ALA A 126 -17.60 -1.06 7.76
N LEU A 127 -17.82 -0.81 6.47
CA LEU A 127 -17.73 -1.85 5.44
C LEU A 127 -16.28 -2.33 5.25
N ASN A 128 -15.33 -1.41 5.27
CA ASN A 128 -13.90 -1.72 5.16
C ASN A 128 -13.40 -2.53 6.35
N LEU A 129 -13.82 -2.19 7.57
CA LEU A 129 -13.51 -2.98 8.78
C LEU A 129 -14.11 -4.38 8.71
N ARG A 130 -15.35 -4.52 8.25
CA ARG A 130 -15.97 -5.85 8.06
C ARG A 130 -15.20 -6.69 7.05
N THR A 131 -14.73 -6.06 5.97
CA THR A 131 -13.94 -6.75 4.95
C THR A 131 -12.55 -7.13 5.48
N MET A 132 -11.94 -6.25 6.27
CA MET A 132 -10.68 -6.51 6.96
C MET A 132 -10.77 -7.71 7.90
N LEU A 133 -11.87 -7.86 8.65
CA LEU A 133 -12.10 -9.02 9.50
C LEU A 133 -12.14 -10.33 8.69
N ALA A 134 -12.76 -10.32 7.51
CA ALA A 134 -12.73 -11.48 6.61
C ALA A 134 -11.30 -11.74 6.11
N GLN A 135 -10.56 -10.69 5.72
CA GLN A 135 -9.20 -10.81 5.19
C GLN A 135 -8.18 -11.24 6.25
N LEU A 136 -8.38 -10.93 7.53
CA LEU A 136 -7.57 -11.46 8.65
C LEU A 136 -7.62 -12.98 8.77
N LEU A 137 -8.65 -13.60 8.21
CA LEU A 137 -8.86 -15.05 8.18
C LEU A 137 -8.31 -15.70 6.90
N GLU A 138 -7.60 -14.94 6.08
CA GLU A 138 -6.88 -15.45 4.92
C GLU A 138 -5.98 -16.63 5.34
N PRO A 139 -6.12 -17.82 4.72
CA PRO A 139 -5.50 -19.04 5.22
C PRO A 139 -3.97 -19.05 5.18
N ASN A 140 -3.35 -18.42 4.18
CA ASN A 140 -1.89 -18.43 4.02
C ASN A 140 -1.18 -17.58 5.07
N ALA A 141 -1.86 -16.60 5.66
CA ALA A 141 -1.42 -15.82 6.81
C ALA A 141 -1.58 -16.54 8.16
N GLN A 142 -2.13 -17.76 8.19
CA GLN A 142 -2.31 -18.54 9.43
C GLN A 142 -1.25 -19.63 9.58
N PRO A 143 -0.93 -20.00 10.84
CA PRO A 143 -0.22 -21.24 11.12
C PRO A 143 -0.93 -22.46 10.48
N PRO A 144 -0.19 -23.49 10.03
CA PRO A 144 -0.75 -24.63 9.28
C PRO A 144 -2.01 -25.27 9.90
N GLY A 145 -2.04 -25.42 11.23
CA GLY A 145 -3.18 -26.01 11.95
C GLY A 145 -4.47 -25.17 11.95
N LEU A 146 -4.39 -23.87 11.65
CA LEU A 146 -5.53 -22.95 11.69
C LEU A 146 -6.13 -22.65 10.31
N ARG A 147 -5.44 -22.98 9.22
CA ARG A 147 -5.82 -22.61 7.85
C ARG A 147 -7.25 -23.01 7.47
N GLY A 148 -7.62 -24.25 7.77
CA GLY A 148 -8.95 -24.79 7.42
C GLY A 148 -10.09 -24.11 8.17
N ILE A 149 -9.89 -23.84 9.47
CA ILE A 149 -10.88 -23.14 10.31
C ILE A 149 -11.00 -21.68 9.87
N SER A 150 -9.86 -21.01 9.67
CA SER A 150 -9.84 -19.61 9.23
C SER A 150 -10.51 -19.46 7.86
N ARG A 151 -10.25 -20.35 6.90
CA ARG A 151 -10.93 -20.32 5.60
C ARG A 151 -12.45 -20.35 5.75
N ARG A 152 -12.99 -21.30 6.52
CA ARG A 152 -14.45 -21.44 6.72
C ARG A 152 -15.05 -20.19 7.37
N ALA A 153 -14.40 -19.68 8.42
CA ALA A 153 -14.85 -18.46 9.10
C ALA A 153 -14.76 -17.23 8.18
N GLY A 154 -13.69 -17.11 7.39
CA GLY A 154 -13.50 -16.04 6.42
C GLY A 154 -14.55 -16.07 5.33
N GLU A 155 -14.85 -17.26 4.77
CA GLU A 155 -15.88 -17.42 3.73
C GLU A 155 -17.28 -17.08 4.26
N ALA A 156 -17.59 -17.43 5.51
CA ALA A 156 -18.84 -17.05 6.16
C ALA A 156 -18.96 -15.51 6.31
N LEU A 157 -17.89 -14.84 6.75
CA LEU A 157 -17.87 -13.38 6.84
C LEU A 157 -17.97 -12.72 5.46
N ALA A 158 -17.24 -13.25 4.48
CA ALA A 158 -17.24 -12.75 3.10
C ALA A 158 -18.62 -12.92 2.44
N GLY A 159 -19.35 -14.00 2.73
CA GLY A 159 -20.71 -14.21 2.24
C GLY A 159 -21.70 -13.11 2.64
N GLY A 160 -21.45 -12.44 3.77
CA GLY A 160 -22.25 -11.31 4.24
C GLY A 160 -21.84 -9.93 3.69
N LEU A 161 -20.79 -9.85 2.86
CA LEU A 161 -20.36 -8.62 2.20
C LEU A 161 -21.28 -8.32 0.99
N PRO A 162 -21.53 -7.04 0.66
CA PRO A 162 -22.22 -6.67 -0.57
C PRO A 162 -21.38 -7.03 -1.79
N ALA A 163 -22.06 -7.32 -2.90
CA ALA A 163 -21.38 -7.47 -4.19
C ALA A 163 -20.96 -6.09 -4.72
N ALA A 164 -21.90 -5.15 -4.83
CA ALA A 164 -21.63 -3.77 -5.24
C ALA A 164 -21.78 -2.78 -4.08
N ASP A 165 -20.84 -1.85 -3.95
CA ASP A 165 -20.90 -0.74 -3.02
C ASP A 165 -20.15 0.49 -3.56
N PRO A 166 -20.54 1.72 -3.21
CA PRO A 166 -19.87 2.95 -3.66
C PRO A 166 -18.50 3.17 -3.01
N PHE A 167 -18.12 2.30 -2.07
CA PHE A 167 -16.91 2.38 -1.29
C PHE A 167 -15.80 1.43 -1.80
N SER A 168 -16.01 0.82 -2.96
CA SER A 168 -15.10 -0.09 -3.62
C SER A 168 -14.32 0.65 -4.71
N PHE A 169 -13.04 0.34 -4.82
CA PHE A 169 -12.19 0.86 -5.88
C PHE A 169 -12.66 0.32 -7.23
N GLU A 170 -12.87 1.18 -8.24
CA GLU A 170 -13.33 0.80 -9.59
C GLU A 170 -14.60 -0.07 -9.65
N GLY A 171 -15.46 -0.04 -8.62
CA GLY A 171 -16.66 -0.88 -8.58
C GLY A 171 -16.36 -2.37 -8.46
N ILE A 172 -15.22 -2.74 -7.87
CA ILE A 172 -14.85 -4.14 -7.60
C ILE A 172 -15.98 -4.82 -6.82
N ASP A 173 -16.32 -6.05 -7.25
CA ASP A 173 -17.20 -6.91 -6.47
C ASP A 173 -16.49 -7.36 -5.19
N ARG A 174 -16.86 -6.74 -4.07
CA ARG A 174 -16.19 -6.94 -2.77
C ARG A 174 -16.35 -8.37 -2.25
N ARG A 175 -17.52 -8.96 -2.41
CA ARG A 175 -17.79 -10.34 -1.99
C ARG A 175 -16.96 -11.31 -2.81
N THR A 176 -17.04 -11.20 -4.14
CA THR A 176 -16.36 -12.13 -5.05
C THR A 176 -14.84 -12.01 -4.93
N GLU A 177 -14.31 -10.79 -4.85
CA GLU A 177 -12.87 -10.57 -4.70
C GLU A 177 -12.36 -11.09 -3.35
N MET A 178 -13.12 -10.93 -2.25
CA MET A 178 -12.72 -11.49 -0.96
C MET A 178 -12.80 -13.02 -0.91
N GLN A 179 -13.81 -13.61 -1.53
CA GLN A 179 -13.87 -15.07 -1.70
C GLN A 179 -12.67 -15.60 -2.50
N LYS A 180 -12.24 -14.86 -3.53
CA LYS A 180 -11.05 -15.19 -4.31
C LYS A 180 -9.79 -15.13 -3.44
N VAL A 181 -9.60 -14.07 -2.65
CA VAL A 181 -8.45 -13.95 -1.72
C VAL A 181 -8.40 -15.12 -0.75
N LEU A 182 -9.54 -15.50 -0.14
CA LEU A 182 -9.63 -16.62 0.81
C LEU A 182 -9.37 -18.01 0.19
N ARG A 183 -9.42 -18.11 -1.13
CA ARG A 183 -9.23 -19.35 -1.90
C ARG A 183 -7.88 -19.41 -2.62
N LEU A 184 -7.01 -18.41 -2.42
CA LEU A 184 -5.69 -18.42 -3.01
C LEU A 184 -4.91 -19.66 -2.55
N PRO A 185 -4.40 -20.48 -3.50
CA PRO A 185 -3.66 -21.70 -3.15
C PRO A 185 -2.26 -21.39 -2.59
N GLU A 186 -1.72 -20.21 -2.91
CA GLU A 186 -0.41 -19.73 -2.51
C GLU A 186 -0.51 -18.29 -1.97
N PRO A 187 0.40 -17.87 -1.08
CA PRO A 187 0.45 -16.49 -0.60
C PRO A 187 0.72 -15.50 -1.74
N ASP A 188 0.03 -14.36 -1.70
CA ASP A 188 0.23 -13.23 -2.60
C ASP A 188 0.59 -11.98 -1.77
N ALA A 189 1.78 -11.41 -2.01
CA ALA A 189 2.33 -10.34 -1.18
C ALA A 189 1.49 -9.06 -1.20
N ASP A 190 0.70 -8.84 -2.26
CA ASP A 190 -0.10 -7.64 -2.38
C ASP A 190 -1.46 -7.79 -1.66
N VAL A 191 -2.03 -8.99 -1.51
CA VAL A 191 -3.35 -9.22 -0.85
C VAL A 191 -3.29 -9.96 0.49
N VAL A 192 -2.13 -10.45 0.91
CA VAL A 192 -1.95 -11.17 2.18
C VAL A 192 -2.26 -10.27 3.39
N SER A 193 -2.82 -10.87 4.44
CA SER A 193 -3.05 -10.19 5.72
C SER A 193 -1.93 -10.49 6.73
N CYS A 194 -1.97 -9.85 7.90
CA CYS A 194 -1.09 -10.24 9.01
C CYS A 194 -1.60 -11.47 9.77
N GLY A 195 -2.76 -12.02 9.41
CA GLY A 195 -3.38 -13.14 10.11
C GLY A 195 -3.99 -12.76 11.46
N LEU A 196 -4.70 -13.70 12.08
CA LEU A 196 -5.39 -13.44 13.36
C LEU A 196 -4.42 -13.31 14.53
N LEU A 197 -3.34 -14.10 14.53
CA LEU A 197 -2.46 -14.22 15.69
C LEU A 197 -1.85 -12.87 16.11
N PRO A 198 -1.26 -12.05 15.20
CA PRO A 198 -0.75 -10.73 15.60
C PRO A 198 -1.82 -9.80 16.15
N VAL A 199 -3.05 -9.84 15.62
CA VAL A 199 -4.16 -9.02 16.11
C VAL A 199 -4.60 -9.46 17.51
N VAL A 200 -4.73 -10.75 17.75
CA VAL A 200 -5.10 -11.29 19.06
C VAL A 200 -4.03 -10.94 20.11
N LEU A 201 -2.75 -11.11 19.77
CA LEU A 201 -1.64 -10.75 20.66
C LEU A 201 -1.60 -9.24 20.93
N PHE A 202 -1.82 -8.42 19.91
CA PHE A 202 -1.92 -6.97 20.05
C PHE A 202 -3.05 -6.56 21.01
N LEU A 203 -4.27 -7.06 20.77
CA LEU A 203 -5.43 -6.76 21.62
C LEU A 203 -5.24 -7.28 23.05
N GLY A 204 -4.67 -8.47 23.21
CA GLY A 204 -4.31 -9.03 24.51
C GLY A 204 -3.29 -8.17 25.25
N GLY A 205 -2.27 -7.65 24.53
CA GLY A 205 -1.30 -6.70 25.07
C GLY A 205 -1.94 -5.39 25.54
N LEU A 206 -2.85 -4.82 24.76
CA LEU A 206 -3.61 -3.63 25.16
C LEU A 206 -4.49 -3.88 26.38
N LEU A 207 -5.17 -5.02 26.43
CA LEU A 207 -6.01 -5.42 27.57
C LEU A 207 -5.16 -5.55 28.83
N LEU A 208 -4.03 -6.26 28.77
CA LEU A 208 -3.11 -6.40 29.91
C LEU A 208 -2.53 -5.04 30.33
N ALA A 209 -2.21 -4.15 29.38
CA ALA A 209 -1.74 -2.80 29.70
C ALA A 209 -2.82 -1.99 30.42
N ARG A 210 -4.09 -2.15 30.03
CA ARG A 210 -5.21 -1.50 30.70
C ARG A 210 -5.46 -2.03 32.10
N LEU A 211 -5.35 -3.35 32.30
CA LEU A 211 -5.52 -4.01 33.60
C LEU A 211 -4.35 -3.72 34.54
N ARG A 212 -3.13 -3.57 33.99
CA ARG A 212 -1.90 -3.27 34.73
C ARG A 212 -1.43 -1.86 34.41
N SER A 213 -2.33 -0.87 34.45
CA SER A 213 -2.04 0.52 34.04
C SER A 213 -0.90 1.19 34.82
N ARG A 214 -0.61 0.70 36.04
CA ARG A 214 0.50 1.17 36.88
C ARG A 214 1.85 0.53 36.56
N ALA A 215 1.88 -0.50 35.71
CA ALA A 215 3.11 -1.18 35.34
C ALA A 215 3.94 -0.31 34.38
N VAL A 216 5.26 -0.42 34.48
CA VAL A 216 6.20 0.33 33.63
C VAL A 216 5.91 0.03 32.16
N GLY A 217 5.74 1.09 31.37
CA GLY A 217 5.47 0.99 29.93
C GLY A 217 4.01 0.78 29.53
N ALA A 218 3.10 0.49 30.46
CA ALA A 218 1.67 0.28 30.14
C ALA A 218 1.04 1.48 29.42
N GLU A 219 1.34 2.70 29.87
CA GLU A 219 0.85 3.93 29.24
C GLU A 219 1.34 4.08 27.79
N LEU A 220 2.60 3.74 27.52
CA LEU A 220 3.15 3.79 26.16
C LEU A 220 2.46 2.75 25.27
N VAL A 221 2.20 1.55 25.77
CA VAL A 221 1.47 0.50 25.04
C VAL A 221 0.06 0.96 24.69
N LEU A 222 -0.67 1.57 25.63
CA LEU A 222 -2.00 2.13 25.37
C LEU A 222 -1.96 3.26 24.35
N LEU A 223 -0.95 4.12 24.40
CA LEU A 223 -0.76 5.20 23.43
C LEU A 223 -0.46 4.68 22.01
N LEU A 224 0.43 3.69 21.88
CA LEU A 224 0.70 3.01 20.61
C LEU A 224 -0.55 2.30 20.08
N GLY A 225 -1.36 1.74 20.99
CA GLY A 225 -2.69 1.20 20.68
C GLY A 225 -3.63 2.25 20.10
N ALA A 226 -3.77 3.40 20.77
CA ALA A 226 -4.57 4.52 20.28
C ALA A 226 -4.08 5.03 18.92
N GLY A 227 -2.76 5.14 18.72
CA GLY A 227 -2.17 5.49 17.43
C GLY A 227 -2.51 4.49 16.32
N THR A 228 -2.48 3.19 16.63
CA THR A 228 -2.85 2.11 15.69
C THR A 228 -4.34 2.18 15.32
N VAL A 229 -5.22 2.49 16.30
CA VAL A 229 -6.65 2.70 16.06
C VAL A 229 -6.88 3.92 15.16
N LEU A 230 -6.22 5.05 15.44
CA LEU A 230 -6.30 6.24 14.60
C LEU A 230 -5.82 5.98 13.16
N PHE A 231 -4.76 5.18 12.99
CA PHE A 231 -4.32 4.71 11.68
C PHE A 231 -5.43 3.90 10.99
N GLY A 232 -6.03 2.92 11.67
CA GLY A 232 -7.11 2.11 11.12
C GLY A 232 -8.34 2.94 10.72
N LEU A 233 -8.74 3.89 11.58
CA LEU A 233 -9.83 4.83 11.29
C LEU A 233 -9.50 5.70 10.06
N SER A 234 -8.29 6.25 9.99
CA SER A 234 -7.86 7.10 8.88
C SER A 234 -7.79 6.30 7.57
N LEU A 235 -7.18 5.12 7.61
CA LEU A 235 -7.06 4.24 6.46
C LEU A 235 -8.45 3.84 5.95
N TYR A 236 -9.27 3.24 6.80
CA TYR A 236 -10.53 2.65 6.36
C TYR A 236 -11.67 3.64 6.18
N GLY A 237 -11.60 4.79 6.86
CA GLY A 237 -12.55 5.87 6.65
C GLY A 237 -12.28 6.68 5.40
N LEU A 238 -11.04 6.74 4.90
CA LEU A 238 -10.68 7.51 3.69
C LEU A 238 -10.57 6.62 2.44
N LEU A 239 -9.85 5.51 2.52
CA LEU A 239 -9.47 4.70 1.36
C LEU A 239 -10.65 3.89 0.78
N GLN A 240 -10.86 4.02 -0.52
CA GLN A 240 -11.73 3.13 -1.30
C GLN A 240 -11.16 1.72 -1.28
N TRP A 241 -12.01 0.75 -0.99
CA TRP A 241 -11.56 -0.61 -0.71
C TRP A 241 -11.03 -1.32 -1.94
N HIS A 242 -9.93 -2.03 -1.75
CA HIS A 242 -9.40 -3.02 -2.68
C HIS A 242 -8.67 -4.10 -1.89
N SER A 243 -8.56 -5.31 -2.43
CA SER A 243 -7.90 -6.44 -1.75
C SER A 243 -6.46 -6.13 -1.32
N TYR A 244 -5.76 -5.24 -2.05
CA TYR A 244 -4.38 -4.85 -1.71
C TYR A 244 -4.23 -3.86 -0.55
N SER A 245 -5.32 -3.35 0.05
CA SER A 245 -5.22 -2.28 1.05
C SER A 245 -4.61 -2.77 2.37
N PHE A 246 -4.68 -4.07 2.63
CA PHE A 246 -4.20 -4.65 3.89
C PHE A 246 -2.70 -4.43 4.08
N ARG A 247 -1.90 -4.44 2.99
CA ARG A 247 -0.44 -4.28 3.07
C ARG A 247 0.01 -3.04 3.85
N PHE A 248 -0.81 -1.99 3.90
CA PHE A 248 -0.51 -0.76 4.65
C PHE A 248 -0.46 -0.98 6.17
N TRP A 249 -1.01 -2.07 6.70
CA TRP A 249 -0.83 -2.45 8.10
C TRP A 249 0.63 -2.70 8.48
N THR A 250 1.50 -2.97 7.51
CA THR A 250 2.95 -3.01 7.71
C THR A 250 3.49 -1.74 8.37
N LEU A 251 2.86 -0.58 8.12
CA LEU A 251 3.26 0.71 8.71
C LEU A 251 3.07 0.76 10.23
N VAL A 252 2.10 0.03 10.78
CA VAL A 252 1.80 -0.04 12.23
C VAL A 252 2.23 -1.36 12.87
N ALA A 253 2.69 -2.33 12.08
CA ALA A 253 3.14 -3.63 12.58
C ALA A 253 4.18 -3.52 13.72
N PRO A 254 5.16 -2.57 13.70
CA PRO A 254 6.08 -2.38 14.82
C PRO A 254 5.37 -1.98 16.13
N TRP A 255 4.35 -1.13 16.06
CA TRP A 255 3.58 -0.72 17.24
C TRP A 255 2.74 -1.88 17.80
N MET A 256 2.13 -2.66 16.91
CA MET A 256 1.42 -3.87 17.30
C MET A 256 2.35 -4.88 17.96
N ALA A 257 3.55 -5.07 17.42
CA ALA A 257 4.54 -5.99 17.94
C ALA A 257 5.03 -5.58 19.34
N VAL A 258 5.27 -4.28 19.58
CA VAL A 258 5.66 -3.77 20.91
C VAL A 258 4.55 -4.01 21.94
N ALA A 259 3.30 -3.72 21.60
CA ALA A 259 2.15 -3.95 22.48
C ALA A 259 1.95 -5.45 22.77
N ALA A 260 2.05 -6.31 21.75
CA ALA A 260 2.01 -7.75 21.89
C ALA A 260 3.13 -8.27 22.81
N ALA A 261 4.39 -7.89 22.53
CA ALA A 261 5.55 -8.32 23.30
C ALA A 261 5.46 -7.88 24.77
N TRP A 262 5.04 -6.64 25.03
CA TRP A 262 4.82 -6.17 26.39
C TRP A 262 3.75 -7.00 27.12
N GLY A 263 2.65 -7.35 26.43
CA GLY A 263 1.62 -8.23 26.96
C GLY A 263 2.14 -9.62 27.32
N LEU A 264 2.95 -10.22 26.44
CA LEU A 264 3.58 -11.52 26.69
C LEU A 264 4.54 -11.47 27.87
N GLU A 265 5.32 -10.40 28.02
CA GLU A 265 6.22 -10.22 29.15
C GLU A 265 5.49 -10.02 30.48
N ALA A 266 4.25 -9.53 30.45
CA ALA A 266 3.41 -9.38 31.63
C ALA A 266 2.83 -10.72 32.15
N LEU A 267 2.98 -11.82 31.40
CA LEU A 267 2.49 -13.14 31.81
C LEU A 267 3.39 -13.80 32.87
N PRO A 268 2.84 -14.71 33.71
CA PRO A 268 3.63 -15.55 34.59
C PRO A 268 4.67 -16.38 33.83
N ARG A 269 5.82 -16.67 34.44
CA ARG A 269 6.99 -17.27 33.76
C ARG A 269 6.65 -18.50 32.89
N GLY A 270 5.86 -19.45 33.41
CA GLY A 270 5.46 -20.65 32.66
C GLY A 270 4.64 -20.34 31.41
N LEU A 271 3.60 -19.52 31.55
CA LEU A 271 2.75 -19.09 30.44
C LEU A 271 3.51 -18.23 29.44
N ARG A 272 4.39 -17.35 29.92
CA ARG A 272 5.22 -16.48 29.08
C ARG A 272 6.12 -17.30 28.17
N THR A 273 6.89 -18.25 28.73
CA THR A 273 7.80 -19.08 27.93
C THR A 273 7.04 -19.93 26.92
N GLY A 274 5.95 -20.60 27.34
CA GLY A 274 5.12 -21.38 26.43
C GLY A 274 4.52 -20.54 25.30
N THR A 275 3.98 -19.36 25.61
CA THR A 275 3.38 -18.47 24.61
C THR A 275 4.43 -17.92 23.65
N TRP A 276 5.60 -17.50 24.13
CA TRP A 276 6.69 -17.07 23.25
C TRP A 276 7.15 -18.16 22.29
N LEU A 277 7.26 -19.41 22.76
CA LEU A 277 7.61 -20.55 21.91
C LEU A 277 6.56 -20.78 20.82
N LEU A 278 5.27 -20.73 21.18
CA LEU A 278 4.17 -20.87 20.21
C LEU A 278 4.15 -19.74 19.18
N VAL A 279 4.36 -18.49 19.63
CA VAL A 279 4.43 -17.32 18.75
C VAL A 279 5.63 -17.41 17.81
N ALA A 280 6.80 -17.80 18.33
CA ALA A 280 8.01 -17.98 17.53
C ALA A 280 7.83 -19.09 16.49
N ALA A 281 7.30 -20.26 16.88
CA ALA A 281 7.04 -21.37 15.98
C ALA A 281 6.00 -21.01 14.90
N GLY A 282 4.90 -20.37 15.29
CA GLY A 282 3.85 -19.91 14.36
C GLY A 282 4.38 -18.88 13.37
N THR A 283 5.13 -17.88 13.86
CA THR A 283 5.75 -16.85 13.01
C THR A 283 6.77 -17.45 12.06
N ALA A 284 7.62 -18.37 12.54
CA ALA A 284 8.61 -19.05 11.70
C ALA A 284 7.95 -19.90 10.61
N ALA A 285 6.87 -20.62 10.93
CA ALA A 285 6.12 -21.41 9.96
C ALA A 285 5.46 -20.54 8.88
N VAL A 286 4.81 -19.43 9.27
CA VAL A 286 4.21 -18.48 8.31
C VAL A 286 5.30 -17.81 7.49
N PHE A 287 6.38 -17.35 8.12
CA PHE A 287 7.51 -16.74 7.41
C PHE A 287 8.13 -17.69 6.39
N TRP A 288 8.39 -18.94 6.78
CA TRP A 288 8.93 -19.97 5.89
C TRP A 288 8.00 -20.25 4.72
N HIS A 289 6.70 -20.41 4.97
CA HIS A 289 5.71 -20.64 3.92
C HIS A 289 5.59 -19.44 2.96
N SER A 290 5.43 -18.23 3.50
CA SER A 290 5.39 -17.00 2.70
C SER A 290 6.66 -16.82 1.90
N THR A 291 7.82 -17.16 2.47
CA THR A 291 9.08 -17.15 1.77
C THR A 291 8.99 -18.13 0.59
N LEU A 292 8.86 -19.43 0.83
CA LEU A 292 8.92 -20.44 -0.23
C LEU A 292 7.81 -20.39 -1.28
N HIS A 293 6.67 -19.75 -1.00
CA HIS A 293 5.50 -19.83 -1.88
C HIS A 293 4.99 -18.47 -2.40
N THR A 294 5.54 -17.34 -1.95
CA THR A 294 5.10 -16.03 -2.48
C THR A 294 5.69 -15.76 -3.86
N TYR A 295 4.82 -15.72 -4.87
CA TYR A 295 5.15 -15.48 -6.29
C TYR A 295 5.89 -14.16 -6.54
N GLN A 296 5.69 -13.14 -5.70
CA GLN A 296 6.22 -11.78 -5.87
C GLN A 296 7.48 -11.49 -5.05
N SER A 297 8.09 -12.52 -4.44
CA SER A 297 9.28 -12.33 -3.63
C SER A 297 10.52 -12.13 -4.51
N GLY A 298 11.21 -10.99 -4.32
CA GLY A 298 12.35 -10.59 -5.16
C GLY A 298 13.55 -11.53 -5.10
N TRP A 299 13.67 -12.36 -4.05
CA TRP A 299 14.70 -13.40 -3.98
C TRP A 299 14.27 -14.70 -4.69
N GLN A 300 12.97 -14.98 -4.86
CA GLN A 300 12.54 -16.02 -5.80
C GLN A 300 12.83 -15.62 -7.25
N ALA A 301 12.98 -14.34 -7.58
CA ALA A 301 13.47 -13.96 -8.91
C ALA A 301 14.86 -14.54 -9.23
N VAL A 302 15.67 -14.86 -8.21
CA VAL A 302 17.00 -15.47 -8.38
C VAL A 302 16.90 -16.96 -8.68
N VAL A 303 15.93 -17.66 -8.07
CA VAL A 303 15.77 -19.12 -8.17
C VAL A 303 14.75 -19.52 -9.24
N HIS A 304 13.77 -18.67 -9.48
CA HIS A 304 12.60 -18.82 -10.35
C HIS A 304 12.39 -17.51 -11.14
N PRO A 305 13.27 -17.18 -12.10
CA PRO A 305 13.19 -15.94 -12.87
C PRO A 305 11.88 -15.76 -13.64
N GLU A 306 11.21 -16.85 -14.00
CA GLU A 306 9.86 -16.87 -14.57
C GLU A 306 8.83 -16.22 -13.63
N ARG A 307 9.00 -16.32 -12.31
CA ARG A 307 8.09 -15.70 -11.33
C ARG A 307 8.29 -14.17 -11.24
N ALA A 308 9.41 -13.66 -11.72
CA ALA A 308 9.71 -12.23 -11.83
C ALA A 308 9.33 -11.61 -13.18
N LEU A 309 8.62 -12.35 -14.04
CA LEU A 309 8.24 -11.92 -15.41
C LEU A 309 7.62 -10.52 -15.45
N SER A 310 6.81 -10.14 -14.46
CA SER A 310 6.19 -8.81 -14.39
C SER A 310 7.22 -7.67 -14.42
N TYR A 311 8.40 -7.84 -13.83
CA TYR A 311 9.48 -6.83 -13.87
C TYR A 311 10.06 -6.65 -15.27
N SER A 312 10.27 -7.75 -15.99
CA SER A 312 10.73 -7.71 -17.38
C SER A 312 9.69 -7.04 -18.28
N VAL A 313 8.40 -7.34 -18.05
CA VAL A 313 7.27 -6.69 -18.71
C VAL A 313 7.26 -5.18 -18.47
N PHE A 314 7.42 -4.72 -17.23
CA PHE A 314 7.42 -3.27 -16.94
C PHE A 314 8.57 -2.54 -17.63
N ALA A 315 9.77 -3.11 -17.65
CA ALA A 315 10.90 -2.52 -18.38
C ALA A 315 10.66 -2.49 -19.90
N GLN A 316 10.14 -3.57 -20.47
CA GLN A 316 9.85 -3.69 -21.91
C GLN A 316 8.72 -2.76 -22.36
N THR A 317 7.62 -2.72 -21.60
CA THR A 317 6.48 -1.81 -21.87
C THR A 317 6.88 -0.35 -21.76
N ARG A 318 7.78 0.00 -20.84
CA ARG A 318 8.38 1.34 -20.77
C ARG A 318 9.24 1.66 -21.99
N GLY A 319 10.03 0.69 -22.46
CA GLY A 319 10.78 0.80 -23.71
C GLY A 319 9.86 1.01 -24.91
N TRP A 320 8.79 0.22 -25.02
CA TRP A 320 7.77 0.34 -26.06
C TRP A 320 7.03 1.69 -26.00
N ALA A 321 6.63 2.16 -24.82
CA ALA A 321 5.94 3.45 -24.67
C ALA A 321 6.79 4.63 -25.15
N ARG A 322 8.13 4.55 -25.03
CA ARG A 322 9.07 5.56 -25.59
C ARG A 322 9.06 5.59 -27.12
N THR A 323 8.69 4.49 -27.78
CA THR A 323 8.60 4.44 -29.25
C THR A 323 7.35 5.13 -29.80
N LEU A 324 6.36 5.44 -28.96
CA LEU A 324 5.13 6.12 -29.34
C LEU A 324 5.41 7.61 -29.63
N ALA A 325 5.92 7.90 -30.83
CA ALA A 325 6.24 9.24 -31.32
C ALA A 325 4.99 10.03 -31.75
N PRO A 326 5.00 11.38 -31.73
CA PRO A 326 6.08 12.25 -31.26
C PRO A 326 6.13 12.32 -29.72
N ALA A 327 7.30 12.66 -29.19
CA ALA A 327 7.53 12.78 -27.75
C ALA A 327 6.73 13.92 -27.06
N GLY A 328 6.15 14.85 -27.83
CA GLY A 328 5.43 16.03 -27.32
C GLY A 328 3.93 15.88 -27.09
N GLY A 329 3.27 14.86 -27.65
CA GLY A 329 1.82 14.67 -27.47
C GLY A 329 1.48 13.98 -26.13
N THR A 330 0.34 14.32 -25.53
CA THR A 330 -0.10 13.70 -24.28
C THR A 330 -0.23 12.17 -24.43
N LEU A 331 0.18 11.43 -23.39
CA LEU A 331 -0.05 10.00 -23.28
C LEU A 331 -1.27 9.77 -22.39
N HIS A 332 -2.40 9.46 -23.02
CA HIS A 332 -3.65 9.12 -22.34
C HIS A 332 -3.59 7.63 -21.97
N VAL A 333 -3.64 7.29 -20.68
CA VAL A 333 -3.51 5.91 -20.20
C VAL A 333 -4.82 5.49 -19.54
N ALA A 334 -5.53 4.59 -20.20
CA ALA A 334 -6.71 3.91 -19.70
C ALA A 334 -6.37 2.44 -19.46
N LEU A 335 -5.63 2.18 -18.37
CA LEU A 335 -5.37 0.83 -17.90
C LEU A 335 -6.07 0.64 -16.55
N PRO A 336 -6.57 -0.57 -16.25
CA PRO A 336 -7.08 -0.89 -14.92
C PRO A 336 -6.02 -0.53 -13.88
N VAL A 337 -6.35 0.27 -12.85
CA VAL A 337 -5.34 0.75 -11.88
C VAL A 337 -4.81 -0.38 -10.99
N ASN A 338 -5.54 -1.50 -10.91
CA ASN A 338 -5.05 -2.76 -10.34
C ASN A 338 -3.92 -3.42 -11.17
N ARG A 339 -3.54 -2.83 -12.32
CA ARG A 339 -2.35 -3.21 -13.09
C ARG A 339 -1.24 -2.18 -12.82
N PRO A 340 -0.12 -2.58 -12.18
CA PRO A 340 0.97 -1.66 -11.85
C PRO A 340 1.50 -0.90 -13.08
N LEU A 341 1.33 -1.51 -14.27
CA LEU A 341 1.80 -1.08 -15.58
C LEU A 341 1.50 0.38 -15.92
N ALA A 342 0.34 0.91 -15.53
CA ALA A 342 -0.02 2.33 -15.74
C ALA A 342 0.98 3.29 -15.08
N ALA A 343 1.49 2.93 -13.90
CA ALA A 343 2.48 3.73 -13.17
C ALA A 343 3.88 3.68 -13.81
N PHE A 344 4.17 2.65 -14.62
CA PHE A 344 5.47 2.46 -15.30
C PHE A 344 5.54 3.11 -16.69
N MET A 345 4.40 3.56 -17.24
CA MET A 345 4.36 4.37 -18.48
C MET A 345 4.87 5.80 -18.28
N ARG A 346 5.27 6.17 -17.05
CA ARG A 346 5.96 7.42 -16.73
C ARG A 346 7.34 7.41 -17.41
N THR A 347 7.40 7.96 -18.62
CA THR A 347 8.64 8.15 -19.35
C THR A 347 9.53 9.16 -18.63
N GLY A 348 10.85 9.03 -18.76
CA GLY A 348 11.81 9.99 -18.18
C GLY A 348 11.89 11.32 -18.95
N THR A 349 11.11 11.45 -20.02
CA THR A 349 10.94 12.66 -20.83
C THR A 349 9.72 13.43 -20.30
N ASP A 350 9.74 14.77 -20.38
CA ASP A 350 8.69 15.72 -19.93
C ASP A 350 7.32 15.59 -20.65
N ARG A 351 6.97 14.38 -21.09
CA ARG A 351 5.70 14.07 -21.75
C ARG A 351 4.58 14.07 -20.73
N ARG A 352 3.52 14.85 -21.00
CA ARG A 352 2.29 14.86 -20.21
C ARG A 352 1.62 13.48 -20.25
N VAL A 353 1.19 12.98 -19.10
CA VAL A 353 0.46 11.71 -18.98
C VAL A 353 -0.87 12.00 -18.30
N GLU A 354 -1.97 11.58 -18.95
CA GLU A 354 -3.32 11.74 -18.43
C GLU A 354 -3.97 10.39 -18.19
N LEU A 355 -4.54 10.18 -17.00
CA LEU A 355 -5.23 8.95 -16.67
C LEU A 355 -6.68 9.07 -17.10
N GLN A 356 -7.15 8.07 -17.82
CA GLN A 356 -8.52 7.97 -18.32
C GLN A 356 -9.21 6.77 -17.66
N ALA A 357 -10.47 6.91 -17.27
CA ALA A 357 -11.23 5.79 -16.76
C ALA A 357 -11.57 4.83 -17.90
N LEU A 358 -11.13 3.58 -17.81
CA LEU A 358 -11.38 2.58 -18.86
C LEU A 358 -12.88 2.37 -19.15
N SER A 359 -13.72 2.50 -18.12
CA SER A 359 -15.18 2.38 -18.23
C SER A 359 -15.86 3.59 -18.90
N ALA A 360 -15.18 4.75 -18.96
CA ALA A 360 -15.71 5.96 -19.57
C ALA A 360 -15.34 6.07 -21.06
N LEU A 361 -14.55 5.14 -21.59
CA LEU A 361 -14.17 5.17 -22.98
C LEU A 361 -15.35 4.80 -23.90
N PRO A 362 -15.47 5.46 -25.07
CA PRO A 362 -16.44 5.10 -26.10
C PRO A 362 -16.32 3.65 -26.59
N ALA A 363 -17.32 3.20 -27.36
CA ALA A 363 -17.36 1.83 -27.89
C ALA A 363 -16.32 1.52 -28.99
N THR A 364 -15.61 2.51 -29.55
CA THR A 364 -14.61 2.30 -30.61
C THR A 364 -13.35 3.12 -30.34
N ALA A 365 -12.20 2.66 -30.85
CA ALA A 365 -10.95 3.40 -30.68
C ALA A 365 -11.00 4.76 -31.40
N ALA A 366 -11.58 4.81 -32.61
CA ALA A 366 -11.75 6.04 -33.38
C ALA A 366 -12.52 7.13 -32.60
N ALA A 367 -13.64 6.77 -31.96
CA ALA A 367 -14.39 7.70 -31.13
C ALA A 367 -13.60 8.09 -29.88
N ALA A 368 -12.89 7.14 -29.26
CA ALA A 368 -12.11 7.38 -28.05
C ALA A 368 -10.95 8.35 -28.25
N VAL A 369 -10.32 8.37 -29.43
CA VAL A 369 -9.17 9.26 -29.72
C VAL A 369 -9.54 10.55 -30.44
N GLN A 370 -10.82 10.74 -30.78
CA GLN A 370 -11.27 11.86 -31.62
C GLN A 370 -10.96 13.23 -31.00
N SER A 371 -11.19 13.37 -29.69
CA SER A 371 -10.94 14.60 -28.93
C SER A 371 -9.56 14.64 -28.26
N LEU A 372 -8.75 13.59 -28.39
CA LEU A 372 -7.48 13.48 -27.69
C LEU A 372 -6.32 14.06 -28.50
N ASP A 373 -5.38 14.66 -27.79
CA ASP A 373 -4.06 15.03 -28.26
C ASP A 373 -3.07 13.88 -27.95
N GLY A 374 -2.53 13.24 -28.98
CA GLY A 374 -1.53 12.17 -28.79
C GLY A 374 -2.12 10.75 -28.72
N TRP A 375 -1.55 9.92 -27.86
CA TRP A 375 -1.78 8.47 -27.86
C TRP A 375 -2.65 8.02 -26.69
N LEU A 376 -3.68 7.22 -26.96
CA LEU A 376 -4.49 6.51 -25.98
C LEU A 376 -3.99 5.07 -25.82
N VAL A 377 -3.56 4.71 -24.61
CA VAL A 377 -3.06 3.37 -24.26
C VAL A 377 -4.10 2.61 -23.45
N VAL A 378 -4.45 1.41 -23.91
CA VAL A 378 -5.48 0.53 -23.32
C VAL A 378 -4.99 -0.93 -23.31
N PRO A 379 -5.64 -1.86 -22.59
CA PRO A 379 -5.39 -3.29 -22.76
C PRO A 379 -5.60 -3.69 -24.24
N ALA A 380 -4.75 -4.54 -24.81
CA ALA A 380 -4.77 -4.82 -26.25
C ALA A 380 -6.15 -5.23 -26.77
N ARG A 381 -6.81 -6.12 -26.03
CA ARG A 381 -8.17 -6.61 -26.32
C ARG A 381 -9.29 -5.57 -26.21
N HIS A 382 -9.06 -4.39 -25.63
CA HIS A 382 -10.14 -3.47 -25.27
C HIS A 382 -10.91 -2.93 -26.48
N PHE A 383 -10.22 -2.67 -27.59
CA PHE A 383 -10.82 -2.25 -28.86
C PHE A 383 -10.57 -3.23 -30.01
N ALA A 384 -10.10 -4.44 -29.72
CA ALA A 384 -9.82 -5.44 -30.76
C ALA A 384 -11.08 -5.69 -31.61
N GLY A 385 -10.96 -5.49 -32.93
CA GLY A 385 -12.06 -5.60 -33.90
C GLY A 385 -13.04 -4.41 -33.91
N ARG A 386 -12.76 -3.33 -33.15
CA ARG A 386 -13.56 -2.11 -33.03
C ARG A 386 -12.70 -0.84 -33.11
N GLU A 387 -11.63 -0.89 -33.90
CA GLU A 387 -10.65 0.20 -33.95
C GLU A 387 -11.11 1.39 -34.79
N GLY A 388 -11.60 1.14 -36.01
CA GLY A 388 -11.94 2.19 -36.98
C GLY A 388 -10.70 2.86 -37.60
N GLY A 389 -10.86 4.07 -38.15
CA GLY A 389 -9.80 4.83 -38.83
C GLY A 389 -8.80 5.48 -37.87
N VAL A 390 -7.94 4.68 -37.24
CA VAL A 390 -6.92 5.13 -36.28
C VAL A 390 -5.55 4.57 -36.62
N GLU A 391 -4.50 5.25 -36.17
CA GLU A 391 -3.18 4.64 -36.12
C GLU A 391 -3.08 3.77 -34.87
N LYS A 392 -2.65 2.51 -35.05
CA LYS A 392 -2.54 1.50 -33.99
C LYS A 392 -1.10 1.06 -33.83
N ARG A 393 -0.65 0.94 -32.58
CA ARG A 393 0.56 0.22 -32.21
C ARG A 393 0.24 -0.75 -31.10
N THR A 394 0.77 -1.97 -31.20
CA THR A 394 0.53 -3.01 -30.19
C THR A 394 1.82 -3.50 -29.60
N TRP A 395 1.74 -3.90 -28.34
CA TRP A 395 2.76 -4.67 -27.66
C TRP A 395 2.10 -5.94 -27.11
N LEU A 396 2.52 -7.09 -27.62
CA LEU A 396 1.93 -8.38 -27.25
C LEU A 396 2.92 -9.14 -26.37
N PHE A 397 2.51 -9.44 -25.14
CA PHE A 397 3.28 -10.28 -24.24
C PHE A 397 3.21 -11.75 -24.71
N TYR A 398 4.37 -12.32 -25.09
CA TYR A 398 4.45 -13.65 -25.71
C TYR A 398 3.51 -13.86 -26.91
N GLY A 399 3.19 -12.77 -27.64
CA GLY A 399 2.29 -12.84 -28.80
C GLY A 399 0.81 -13.02 -28.45
N ASP A 400 0.42 -13.07 -27.17
CA ASP A 400 -0.97 -13.27 -26.76
C ASP A 400 -1.70 -11.94 -26.52
N GLU A 401 -2.70 -11.64 -27.34
CA GLU A 401 -3.55 -10.44 -27.19
C GLU A 401 -4.47 -10.51 -25.96
N LYS A 402 -4.80 -11.71 -25.49
CA LYS A 402 -5.65 -11.89 -24.30
C LYS A 402 -4.88 -11.72 -23.00
N SER A 403 -3.56 -11.77 -23.07
CA SER A 403 -2.69 -11.56 -21.93
C SER A 403 -3.00 -10.25 -21.22
N PRO A 404 -3.08 -10.24 -19.87
CA PRO A 404 -3.30 -9.03 -19.10
C PRO A 404 -2.14 -8.02 -19.23
N PHE A 405 -1.00 -8.43 -19.76
CA PHE A 405 0.15 -7.55 -19.98
C PHE A 405 0.14 -6.90 -21.37
N SER A 406 -0.59 -7.44 -22.33
CA SER A 406 -0.63 -6.93 -23.71
C SER A 406 -1.36 -5.59 -23.80
N LEU A 407 -0.79 -4.68 -24.60
CA LEU A 407 -1.22 -3.29 -24.73
C LEU A 407 -1.47 -2.92 -26.18
N ALA A 408 -2.40 -1.98 -26.37
CA ALA A 408 -2.56 -1.26 -27.61
C ALA A 408 -2.52 0.25 -27.35
N ALA A 409 -1.88 0.98 -28.24
CA ALA A 409 -1.90 2.43 -28.32
C ALA A 409 -2.61 2.86 -29.61
N TYR A 410 -3.49 3.83 -29.49
CA TYR A 410 -4.28 4.38 -30.59
C TYR A 410 -4.09 5.89 -30.69
N ARG A 411 -4.04 6.45 -31.90
CA ARG A 411 -4.10 7.89 -32.13
C ARG A 411 -4.83 8.22 -33.43
N ARG A 412 -5.21 9.48 -33.60
CA ARG A 412 -5.73 9.97 -34.88
C ARG A 412 -4.67 9.88 -35.99
N PRO A 413 -5.02 9.42 -37.21
CA PRO A 413 -4.11 9.42 -38.35
C PRO A 413 -3.71 10.86 -38.70
N GLY A 414 -2.47 11.06 -39.14
CA GLY A 414 -2.02 12.34 -39.71
C GLY A 414 -1.74 13.48 -38.72
N VAL A 415 -1.80 13.22 -37.40
CA VAL A 415 -1.37 14.20 -36.38
C VAL A 415 0.17 14.13 -36.24
N THR A 416 0.87 14.83 -37.14
CA THR A 416 2.23 15.35 -36.87
C THR A 416 2.10 16.68 -36.11
N PRO A 417 3.03 16.98 -35.18
CA PRO A 417 2.94 18.19 -34.35
C PRO A 417 2.99 19.47 -35.18
#